data_AF-A0A8X6P4I5-F1
#
_entry.id   AF-A0A8X6P4I5-F1
#
_cell.length_a   1.000
_cell.length_b   1.000
_cell.length_c   1.000
_cell.angle_alpha   90.00
_cell.angle_beta   90.00
_cell.angle_gamma   90.00
#
_symmetry.space_group_name_H-M   'P 1'
#
loop_
_entity.id
_entity.type
_entity.pdbx_description
1 polymer ?
#
loop_
_entity_poly.entity_id
_entity_poly.type
_entity_poly.pdbx_seq_one_letter_code
_entity_poly.pdbx_strand_id
1 'polypeptide(L)'
;MSGIARLKKDELRIVAEEIGLVVNEGMKKSELRRLIEDSDVFKNDNEAVKSAVEDVLENRNKKSDQDSEIEIERLKIERIKLELQLAQVKANECLVNFPGDNYDLHNSELYQRERKDHQGEPVCLLVHNSEILPIINKCSSFTKLQRIIAWCMRFKENARNPLQRTTGNLTVPELSAALICLVRSVQFVYFSKDIQCIMKGEKLSNSSKLLNLSPFLDEKNVLRVGGRLQHSELPLNHKHPMLIPNNCNICDLIIDHYHVFYLHTGVEATLANLRTQFWITNGRSTVKRVLHKCLKCLK
;
A
#
# COMPACT_ATOMS: atom_id res chain seq x y z
N MET A 1 16.52 17.39 -58.03
CA MET A 1 17.66 18.17 -57.51
C MET A 1 17.59 18.53 -56.00
N SER A 2 16.56 18.17 -55.23
CA SER A 2 16.37 18.65 -53.83
C SER A 2 16.77 17.65 -52.71
N GLY A 3 16.80 16.34 -52.98
CA GLY A 3 16.97 15.30 -51.95
C GLY A 3 18.39 15.19 -51.36
N ILE A 4 19.42 15.19 -52.21
CA ILE A 4 20.85 15.04 -51.83
C ILE A 4 21.29 16.15 -50.85
N ALA A 5 20.71 17.35 -50.99
CA ALA A 5 20.98 18.48 -50.12
C ALA A 5 20.54 18.26 -48.66
N ARG A 6 19.60 17.35 -48.39
CA ARG A 6 19.03 17.05 -47.07
C ARG A 6 19.69 15.86 -46.35
N LEU A 7 20.60 15.15 -47.00
CA LEU A 7 21.27 13.98 -46.43
C LEU A 7 22.48 14.38 -45.56
N LYS A 8 22.72 13.61 -44.49
CA LYS A 8 23.89 13.65 -43.60
C LYS A 8 25.08 12.97 -44.28
N LYS A 9 26.29 13.12 -43.70
CA LYS A 9 27.53 12.59 -44.30
C LYS A 9 27.44 11.07 -44.53
N ASP A 10 26.96 10.32 -43.56
CA ASP A 10 26.93 8.86 -43.61
C ASP A 10 25.86 8.34 -44.59
N GLU A 11 24.75 9.06 -44.72
CA GLU A 11 23.68 8.75 -45.67
C GLU A 11 24.10 9.04 -47.11
N LEU A 12 24.88 10.10 -47.34
CA LEU A 12 25.47 10.36 -48.66
C LEU A 12 26.49 9.29 -49.05
N ARG A 13 27.16 8.69 -48.06
CA ARG A 13 28.06 7.55 -48.31
C ARG A 13 27.28 6.33 -48.76
N ILE A 14 26.18 5.99 -48.07
CA ILE A 14 25.29 4.88 -48.45
C ILE A 14 24.77 5.08 -49.89
N VAL A 15 24.26 6.28 -50.21
CA VAL A 15 23.79 6.58 -51.58
C VAL A 15 24.92 6.45 -52.61
N ALA A 16 26.14 6.89 -52.31
CA ALA A 16 27.28 6.79 -53.22
C ALA A 16 27.73 5.33 -53.45
N GLU A 17 27.69 4.49 -52.41
CA GLU A 17 28.00 3.05 -52.50
C GLU A 17 26.91 2.30 -53.30
N GLU A 18 25.63 2.64 -53.11
CA GLU A 18 24.48 2.05 -53.82
C GLU A 18 24.56 2.29 -55.35
N ILE A 19 25.04 3.46 -55.75
CA ILE A 19 25.23 3.83 -57.16
C ILE A 19 26.61 3.38 -57.72
N GLY A 20 27.38 2.60 -56.94
CA GLY A 20 28.62 1.95 -57.38
C GLY A 20 29.87 2.83 -57.37
N LEU A 21 29.86 3.95 -56.63
CA LEU A 21 31.03 4.82 -56.49
C LEU A 21 31.95 4.35 -55.36
N VAL A 22 33.26 4.48 -55.55
CA VAL A 22 34.25 4.14 -54.53
C VAL A 22 34.37 5.30 -53.55
N VAL A 23 34.04 5.05 -52.28
CA VAL A 23 33.98 6.08 -51.24
C VAL A 23 34.98 5.79 -50.12
N ASN A 24 35.76 6.80 -49.71
CA ASN A 24 36.68 6.69 -48.56
C ASN A 24 36.04 7.30 -47.29
N GLU A 25 36.28 6.68 -46.12
CA GLU A 25 35.67 7.11 -44.84
C GLU A 25 36.02 8.56 -44.43
N GLY A 26 37.20 9.04 -44.86
CA GLY A 26 37.70 10.39 -44.59
C GLY A 26 37.08 11.51 -45.43
N MET A 27 36.30 11.20 -46.47
CA MET A 27 35.78 12.22 -47.40
C MET A 27 34.84 13.20 -46.71
N LYS A 28 34.91 14.48 -47.11
CA LYS A 28 34.04 15.52 -46.54
C LYS A 28 32.64 15.44 -47.17
N LYS A 29 31.61 15.86 -46.41
CA LYS A 29 30.21 15.89 -46.89
C LYS A 29 30.05 16.62 -48.23
N SER A 30 30.77 17.71 -48.45
CA SER A 30 30.77 18.48 -49.70
C SER A 30 31.43 17.75 -50.87
N GLU A 31 32.44 16.92 -50.57
CA GLU A 31 33.20 16.14 -51.55
C GLU A 31 32.39 14.94 -52.04
N LEU A 32 31.69 14.25 -51.12
CA LEU A 32 30.73 13.20 -51.42
C LEU A 32 29.58 13.70 -52.31
N ARG A 33 29.07 14.91 -52.04
CA ARG A 33 28.02 15.52 -52.87
C ARG A 33 28.48 15.76 -54.29
N ARG A 34 29.65 16.39 -54.46
CA ARG A 34 30.22 16.63 -55.79
C ARG A 34 30.47 15.33 -56.52
N LEU A 35 30.99 14.31 -55.84
CA LEU A 35 31.28 13.01 -56.43
C LEU A 35 30.02 12.30 -56.95
N ILE A 36 28.89 12.43 -56.24
CA ILE A 36 27.58 11.93 -56.70
C ILE A 36 27.05 12.78 -57.87
N GLU A 37 27.10 14.11 -57.76
CA GLU A 37 26.59 15.06 -58.77
C GLU A 37 27.37 15.02 -60.10
N ASP A 38 28.68 14.73 -60.04
CA ASP A 38 29.54 14.65 -61.22
C ASP A 38 29.55 13.26 -61.88
N SER A 39 28.97 12.24 -61.22
CA SER A 39 28.95 10.86 -61.72
C SER A 39 28.18 10.69 -63.03
N ASP A 40 28.65 9.78 -63.88
CA ASP A 40 27.98 9.45 -65.15
C ASP A 40 26.58 8.87 -64.92
N VAL A 41 26.40 8.18 -63.79
CA VAL A 41 25.10 7.63 -63.34
C VAL A 41 24.11 8.77 -63.05
N PHE A 42 24.53 9.83 -62.36
CA PHE A 42 23.65 10.98 -62.10
C PHE A 42 23.28 11.75 -63.38
N LYS A 43 24.18 11.79 -64.37
CA LYS A 43 23.98 12.49 -65.65
C LYS A 43 23.13 11.70 -66.65
N ASN A 44 23.26 10.36 -66.66
CA ASN A 44 22.60 9.49 -67.64
C ASN A 44 21.37 8.75 -67.09
N ASP A 45 21.32 8.45 -65.79
CA ASP A 45 20.24 7.74 -65.12
C ASP A 45 19.90 8.36 -63.75
N ASN A 46 19.25 9.53 -63.80
CA ASN A 46 18.84 10.29 -62.63
C ASN A 46 17.85 9.52 -61.73
N GLU A 47 17.13 8.55 -62.30
CA GLU A 47 16.07 7.84 -61.57
C GLU A 47 16.66 6.84 -60.57
N ALA A 48 17.77 6.18 -60.93
CA ALA A 48 18.52 5.32 -60.01
C ALA A 48 19.00 6.09 -58.76
N VAL A 49 19.51 7.32 -58.95
CA VAL A 49 19.96 8.16 -57.83
C VAL A 49 18.79 8.65 -56.97
N LYS A 50 17.64 8.96 -57.58
CA LYS A 50 16.43 9.31 -56.82
C LYS A 50 15.93 8.13 -55.99
N SER A 51 15.89 6.93 -56.55
CA SER A 51 15.47 5.72 -55.83
C SER A 51 16.34 5.49 -54.60
N ALA A 52 17.67 5.51 -54.77
CA ALA A 52 18.60 5.33 -53.66
C ALA A 52 18.44 6.41 -52.56
N VAL A 53 18.14 7.65 -52.94
CA VAL A 53 17.85 8.72 -51.98
C VAL A 53 16.52 8.51 -51.26
N GLU A 54 15.48 8.07 -51.97
CA GLU A 54 14.15 7.76 -51.41
C GLU A 54 14.26 6.62 -50.39
N ASP A 55 14.97 5.53 -50.72
CA ASP A 55 15.18 4.37 -49.85
C ASP A 55 15.89 4.75 -48.54
N VAL A 56 16.91 5.61 -48.62
CA VAL A 56 17.62 6.12 -47.44
C VAL A 56 16.73 7.01 -46.58
N LEU A 57 15.87 7.82 -47.19
CA LEU A 57 14.91 8.67 -46.46
C LEU A 57 13.82 7.84 -45.79
N GLU A 58 13.30 6.80 -46.46
CA GLU A 58 12.30 5.90 -45.89
C GLU A 58 12.86 5.11 -44.70
N ASN A 59 14.10 4.63 -44.81
CA ASN A 59 14.80 3.97 -43.71
C ASN A 59 15.05 4.90 -42.51
N ARG A 60 15.33 6.19 -42.76
CA ARG A 60 15.46 7.19 -41.68
C ARG A 60 14.13 7.38 -40.94
N ASN A 61 13.02 7.47 -41.68
CA ASN A 61 11.70 7.64 -41.09
C ASN A 61 11.32 6.40 -40.26
N LYS A 62 11.51 5.20 -40.79
CA LYS A 62 11.29 3.93 -40.06
C LYS A 62 12.11 3.86 -38.77
N LYS A 63 13.37 4.27 -38.81
CA LYS A 63 14.24 4.33 -37.63
C LYS A 63 13.74 5.35 -36.60
N SER A 64 13.29 6.51 -37.05
CA SER A 64 12.71 7.54 -36.17
C SER A 64 11.43 7.06 -35.49
N ASP A 65 10.58 6.33 -36.20
CA ASP A 65 9.34 5.76 -35.65
C ASP A 65 9.66 4.68 -34.61
N GLN A 66 10.64 3.82 -34.91
CA GLN A 66 11.11 2.76 -34.02
C GLN A 66 11.78 3.31 -32.75
N ASP A 67 12.60 4.36 -32.88
CA ASP A 67 13.21 5.07 -31.75
C ASP A 67 12.14 5.72 -30.85
N SER A 68 11.07 6.27 -31.46
CA SER A 68 9.94 6.84 -30.73
C SER A 68 9.15 5.78 -29.96
N GLU A 69 8.95 4.60 -30.55
CA GLU A 69 8.27 3.47 -29.92
C GLU A 69 9.07 2.92 -28.73
N ILE A 70 10.40 2.86 -28.85
CA ILE A 70 11.32 2.48 -27.76
C ILE A 70 11.27 3.49 -26.61
N GLU A 71 11.23 4.80 -26.91
CA GLU A 71 11.11 5.87 -25.91
C GLU A 71 9.79 5.74 -25.12
N ILE A 72 8.69 5.46 -25.82
CA ILE A 72 7.37 5.25 -25.20
C ILE A 72 7.40 4.04 -24.26
N GLU A 73 7.98 2.92 -24.67
CA GLU A 73 8.11 1.73 -23.82
C GLU A 73 9.02 1.98 -22.60
N ARG A 74 10.10 2.75 -22.75
CA ARG A 74 10.93 3.20 -21.61
C ARG A 74 10.10 3.99 -20.60
N LEU A 75 9.33 4.97 -21.06
CA LEU A 75 8.47 5.80 -20.20
C LEU A 75 7.39 4.96 -19.50
N LYS A 76 6.82 3.94 -20.16
CA LYS A 76 5.88 3.00 -19.54
C LYS A 76 6.55 2.22 -18.40
N ILE A 77 7.76 1.70 -18.63
CA ILE A 77 8.53 0.97 -17.59
C ILE A 77 8.85 1.88 -16.41
N GLU A 78 9.26 3.13 -16.68
CA GLU A 78 9.59 4.10 -15.64
C GLU A 78 8.35 4.49 -14.82
N ARG A 79 7.19 4.65 -15.46
CA ARG A 79 5.90 4.82 -14.77
C ARG A 79 5.57 3.64 -13.86
N ILE A 80 5.73 2.41 -14.34
CA ILE A 80 5.48 1.19 -13.55
C ILE A 80 6.43 1.13 -12.34
N LYS A 81 7.71 1.49 -12.52
CA LYS A 81 8.69 1.56 -11.42
C LYS A 81 8.27 2.60 -10.37
N LEU A 82 7.84 3.78 -10.80
CA LEU A 82 7.30 4.83 -9.92
C LEU A 82 6.03 4.37 -9.19
N GLU A 83 5.10 3.70 -9.88
CA GLU A 83 3.89 3.13 -9.27
C GLU A 83 4.24 2.07 -8.22
N LEU A 84 5.22 1.21 -8.49
CA LEU A 84 5.75 0.22 -7.53
C LEU A 84 6.40 0.88 -6.31
N GLN A 85 7.23 1.90 -6.54
CA GLN A 85 7.83 2.68 -5.46
C GLN A 85 6.76 3.37 -4.61
N LEU A 86 5.75 3.96 -5.24
CA LEU A 86 4.63 4.61 -4.55
C LEU A 86 3.78 3.60 -3.78
N ALA A 87 3.58 2.39 -4.32
CA ALA A 87 2.92 1.29 -3.62
C ALA A 87 3.74 0.81 -2.40
N GLN A 88 5.06 0.73 -2.52
CA GLN A 88 5.96 0.43 -1.39
C GLN A 88 5.97 1.53 -0.35
N VAL A 89 5.98 2.80 -0.75
CA VAL A 89 5.86 3.94 0.17
C VAL A 89 4.51 3.91 0.88
N LYS A 90 3.39 3.66 0.18
CA LYS A 90 2.06 3.49 0.81
C LYS A 90 2.00 2.29 1.77
N ALA A 91 2.65 1.19 1.42
CA ALA A 91 2.76 0.03 2.31
C ALA A 91 3.60 0.34 3.55
N ASN A 92 4.64 1.16 3.42
CA ASN A 92 5.46 1.62 4.53
C ASN A 92 4.79 2.72 5.36
N GLU A 93 4.00 3.62 4.77
CA GLU A 93 3.14 4.57 5.49
C GLU A 93 2.11 3.85 6.36
N CYS A 94 1.64 2.67 5.94
CA CYS A 94 0.80 1.80 6.77
C CYS A 94 1.54 1.24 8.01
N LEU A 95 2.87 1.32 8.08
CA LEU A 95 3.68 0.91 9.25
C LEU A 95 3.90 2.04 10.26
N VAL A 96 3.69 3.31 9.88
CA VAL A 96 4.01 4.48 10.73
C VAL A 96 2.76 5.30 11.11
N ASN A 97 1.65 5.11 10.41
CA ASN A 97 0.42 5.88 10.64
C ASN A 97 -0.64 5.13 11.45
N PHE A 98 -1.14 5.79 12.50
CA PHE A 98 -2.31 5.35 13.27
C PHE A 98 -3.54 5.21 12.37
N PRO A 99 -4.31 4.12 12.47
CA PRO A 99 -5.29 3.73 11.45
C PRO A 99 -6.48 4.72 11.39
N GLY A 100 -6.42 5.58 10.38
CA GLY A 100 -7.50 6.36 9.79
C GLY A 100 -7.15 6.92 8.41
N ASP A 101 -6.02 6.52 7.81
CA ASP A 101 -5.42 7.23 6.68
C ASP A 101 -5.59 6.50 5.33
N ASN A 102 -6.64 5.67 5.17
CA ASN A 102 -6.84 4.95 3.90
C ASN A 102 -8.27 4.91 3.35
N TYR A 103 -9.11 5.85 3.76
CA TYR A 103 -10.26 6.29 2.98
C TYR A 103 -10.35 7.79 3.12
N ASP A 104 -9.84 8.54 2.14
CA ASP A 104 -10.39 9.84 1.76
C ASP A 104 -9.88 10.23 0.38
N LEU A 105 -10.64 9.74 -0.61
CA LEU A 105 -10.77 10.33 -1.94
C LEU A 105 -11.56 11.64 -1.84
N HIS A 106 -11.11 12.60 -1.04
CA HIS A 106 -11.46 14.00 -1.25
C HIS A 106 -10.46 14.94 -0.57
N ASN A 107 -9.61 15.52 -1.41
CA ASN A 107 -9.00 16.81 -1.17
C ASN A 107 -9.99 17.75 -0.47
N SER A 108 -9.64 18.24 0.71
CA SER A 108 -10.18 19.53 1.15
C SER A 108 -9.19 20.61 0.71
N GLU A 109 -9.26 21.01 -0.56
CA GLU A 109 -8.72 22.29 -1.03
C GLU A 109 -9.27 23.46 -0.18
N LEU A 110 -10.42 23.28 0.47
CA LEU A 110 -11.02 24.21 1.43
C LEU A 110 -10.20 24.34 2.72
N TYR A 111 -9.71 23.24 3.30
CA TYR A 111 -8.88 23.27 4.51
C TYR A 111 -7.51 23.93 4.28
N GLN A 112 -6.95 23.80 3.07
CA GLN A 112 -5.73 24.52 2.70
C GLN A 112 -5.98 26.02 2.46
N ARG A 113 -7.18 26.43 2.04
CA ARG A 113 -7.55 27.84 1.82
C ARG A 113 -7.75 28.61 3.13
N GLU A 114 -8.39 28.02 4.13
CA GLU A 114 -8.61 28.66 5.45
C GLU A 114 -7.31 28.84 6.25
N ARG A 115 -6.27 28.06 5.95
CA ARG A 115 -4.95 28.11 6.63
C ARG A 115 -4.12 29.35 6.30
N LYS A 116 -4.47 30.13 5.27
CA LYS A 116 -3.74 31.35 4.90
C LYS A 116 -4.02 32.55 5.80
N ASP A 117 -5.09 32.51 6.60
CA ASP A 117 -5.55 33.68 7.36
C ASP A 117 -5.06 33.74 8.82
N HIS A 118 -4.21 32.82 9.27
CA HIS A 118 -3.71 32.81 10.66
C HIS A 118 -2.17 32.86 10.69
N GLN A 119 -1.61 34.02 11.06
CA GLN A 119 -0.16 34.28 11.20
C GLN A 119 0.55 33.57 12.37
N GLY A 120 -0.07 32.55 12.98
CA GLY A 120 0.59 31.74 14.01
C GLY A 120 1.27 30.54 13.39
N GLU A 121 2.58 30.39 13.57
CA GLU A 121 3.28 29.15 13.22
C GLU A 121 2.58 27.97 13.93
N PRO A 122 2.10 26.96 13.18
CA PRO A 122 1.46 25.82 13.80
C PRO A 122 2.51 24.99 14.54
N VAL A 123 2.54 25.10 15.87
CA VAL A 123 3.29 24.18 16.73
C VAL A 123 2.60 22.81 16.67
N CYS A 124 3.00 21.98 15.71
CA CYS A 124 2.62 20.58 15.68
C CYS A 124 3.58 19.81 16.60
N LEU A 125 3.08 19.34 17.74
CA LEU A 125 3.78 18.31 18.51
C LEU A 125 3.80 17.02 17.68
N LEU A 126 4.93 16.74 17.03
CA LEU A 126 5.24 15.44 16.44
C LEU A 126 5.46 14.44 17.57
N VAL A 127 4.36 13.85 18.06
CA VAL A 127 4.47 12.69 18.95
C VAL A 127 4.75 11.48 18.07
N HIS A 128 6.02 11.15 17.90
CA HIS A 128 6.42 9.85 17.39
C HIS A 128 5.97 8.78 18.40
N ASN A 129 5.15 7.83 17.94
CA ASN A 129 4.73 6.64 18.68
C ASN A 129 3.90 6.89 19.95
N SER A 130 2.72 7.51 19.82
CA SER A 130 1.71 7.55 20.88
C SER A 130 1.15 6.16 21.18
N GLU A 131 1.87 5.30 21.88
CA GLU A 131 1.41 3.95 22.21
C GLU A 131 0.02 4.01 22.87
N ILE A 132 -0.94 3.21 22.40
CA ILE A 132 -2.27 3.10 23.03
C ILE A 132 -2.19 2.28 24.32
N LEU A 133 -1.08 1.54 24.51
CA LEU A 133 -0.83 0.64 25.65
C LEU A 133 -0.96 1.31 27.04
N PRO A 134 -0.43 2.53 27.29
CA PRO A 134 -0.59 3.19 28.59
C PRO A 134 -2.06 3.48 28.92
N ILE A 135 -2.89 3.81 27.93
CA ILE A 135 -4.33 4.03 28.14
C ILE A 135 -5.02 2.70 28.43
N ILE A 136 -4.68 1.64 27.68
CA ILE A 136 -5.18 0.28 27.90
C ILE A 136 -4.89 -0.18 29.32
N ASN A 137 -3.66 -0.01 29.80
CA ASN A 137 -3.21 -0.49 31.10
C ASN A 137 -3.80 0.30 32.28
N LYS A 138 -4.30 1.52 32.04
CA LYS A 138 -4.97 2.35 33.06
C LYS A 138 -6.48 2.12 33.14
N CYS A 139 -7.06 1.37 32.21
CA CYS A 139 -8.49 1.09 32.21
C CYS A 139 -8.81 -0.21 32.94
N SER A 140 -9.89 -0.19 33.72
CA SER A 140 -10.46 -1.34 34.44
C SER A 140 -11.73 -1.89 33.80
N SER A 141 -12.19 -1.29 32.70
CA SER A 141 -13.41 -1.69 32.00
C SER A 141 -13.21 -1.64 30.49
N PHE A 142 -13.58 -2.73 29.81
CA PHE A 142 -13.50 -2.82 28.35
C PHE A 142 -14.40 -1.80 27.65
N THR A 143 -15.64 -1.64 28.09
CA THR A 143 -16.59 -0.69 27.48
C THR A 143 -16.13 0.76 27.66
N LYS A 144 -15.56 1.09 28.83
CA LYS A 144 -14.95 2.41 29.08
C LYS A 144 -13.76 2.64 28.14
N LEU A 145 -12.85 1.67 28.05
CA LEU A 145 -11.68 1.74 27.17
C LEU A 145 -12.09 1.95 25.70
N GLN A 146 -13.03 1.14 25.20
CA GLN A 146 -13.54 1.24 23.83
C GLN A 146 -14.14 2.62 23.55
N ARG A 147 -14.92 3.17 24.49
CA ARG A 147 -15.51 4.51 24.36
C ARG A 147 -14.47 5.62 24.37
N ILE A 148 -13.44 5.53 25.21
CA ILE A 148 -12.34 6.50 25.24
C ILE A 148 -11.66 6.53 23.87
N ILE A 149 -11.30 5.36 23.32
CA ILE A 149 -10.65 5.29 22.00
C ILE A 149 -11.57 5.81 20.91
N ALA A 150 -12.87 5.49 20.94
CA ALA A 150 -13.84 6.01 19.98
C ALA A 150 -13.91 7.55 20.01
N TRP A 151 -13.92 8.15 21.21
CA TRP A 151 -13.87 9.61 21.34
C TRP A 151 -12.57 10.21 20.84
N CYS A 152 -11.41 9.60 21.13
CA CYS A 152 -10.13 10.03 20.59
C CYS A 152 -10.11 9.99 19.06
N MET A 153 -10.66 8.93 18.46
CA MET A 153 -10.77 8.80 17.00
C MET A 153 -11.71 9.86 16.40
N ARG A 154 -12.90 10.08 16.99
CA ARG A 154 -13.81 11.14 16.55
C ARG A 154 -13.17 12.53 16.67
N PHE A 155 -12.46 12.78 17.77
CA PHE A 155 -11.75 14.05 17.94
C PHE A 155 -10.72 14.27 16.84
N LYS A 156 -9.90 13.25 16.55
CA LYS A 156 -8.92 13.27 15.44
C LYS A 156 -9.62 13.61 14.11
N GLU A 157 -10.76 12.98 13.84
CA GLU A 157 -11.52 13.19 12.61
C GLU A 157 -12.12 14.60 12.51
N ASN A 158 -12.79 15.06 13.57
CA ASN A 158 -13.35 16.40 13.66
C ASN A 158 -12.30 17.53 13.60
N ALA A 159 -11.07 17.25 14.05
CA ALA A 159 -9.95 18.18 13.96
C ALA A 159 -9.42 18.28 12.53
N ARG A 160 -9.42 17.17 11.77
CA ARG A 160 -9.08 17.11 10.35
C ARG A 160 -10.15 17.74 9.46
N ASN A 161 -11.43 17.55 9.82
CA ASN A 161 -12.59 17.97 9.05
C ASN A 161 -13.52 18.91 9.86
N PRO A 162 -13.11 20.16 10.15
CA PRO A 162 -13.82 21.07 11.04
C PRO A 162 -15.15 21.58 10.44
N LEU A 163 -15.29 21.55 9.12
CA LEU A 163 -16.51 21.93 8.41
C LEU A 163 -17.59 20.84 8.47
N GLN A 164 -17.21 19.59 8.76
CA GLN A 164 -18.12 18.43 8.80
C GLN A 164 -17.96 17.65 10.11
N ARG A 165 -18.10 18.36 11.23
CA ARG A 165 -17.92 17.74 12.56
C ARG A 165 -19.07 16.80 12.89
N THR A 166 -18.71 15.58 13.29
CA THR A 166 -19.64 14.64 13.91
C THR A 166 -19.88 15.02 15.37
N THR A 167 -21.15 15.17 15.76
CA THR A 167 -21.57 15.54 17.13
C THR A 167 -22.56 14.54 17.73
N GLY A 168 -22.91 14.68 19.01
CA GLY A 168 -23.86 13.79 19.68
C GLY A 168 -23.21 12.51 20.24
N ASN A 169 -24.01 11.46 20.44
CA ASN A 169 -23.56 10.21 21.08
C ASN A 169 -22.63 9.39 20.16
N LEU A 170 -21.82 8.51 20.75
CA LEU A 170 -21.02 7.55 19.99
C LEU A 170 -21.93 6.56 19.26
N THR A 171 -21.63 6.31 18.00
CA THR A 171 -22.35 5.36 17.14
C THR A 171 -21.72 3.97 17.21
N VAL A 172 -22.47 2.94 16.82
CA VAL A 172 -21.98 1.56 16.77
C VAL A 172 -20.78 1.41 15.80
N PRO A 173 -20.77 2.03 14.61
CA PRO A 173 -19.59 2.03 13.74
C PRO A 173 -18.33 2.58 14.42
N GLU A 174 -18.43 3.66 15.18
CA GLU A 174 -17.27 4.23 15.89
C GLU A 174 -16.76 3.33 17.00
N LEU A 175 -17.67 2.70 17.75
CA LEU A 175 -17.29 1.68 18.74
C LEU A 175 -16.60 0.49 18.06
N SER A 176 -17.09 0.06 16.90
CA SER A 176 -16.48 -1.02 16.12
C SER A 176 -15.08 -0.65 15.61
N ALA A 177 -14.90 0.59 15.13
CA ALA A 177 -13.61 1.11 14.67
C ALA A 177 -12.62 1.23 15.82
N ALA A 178 -13.09 1.69 17.00
CA ALA A 178 -12.28 1.76 18.21
C ALA A 178 -11.81 0.37 18.68
N LEU A 179 -12.68 -0.63 18.61
CA LEU A 179 -12.30 -2.01 18.91
C LEU A 179 -11.22 -2.51 17.95
N ILE A 180 -11.41 -2.31 16.65
CA ILE A 180 -10.42 -2.70 15.63
C ILE A 180 -9.08 -2.00 15.89
N CYS A 181 -9.10 -0.70 16.17
CA CYS A 181 -7.91 0.09 16.51
C CYS A 181 -7.17 -0.50 17.73
N LEU A 182 -7.90 -0.80 18.81
CA LEU A 182 -7.35 -1.42 20.02
C LEU A 182 -6.70 -2.78 19.74
N VAL A 183 -7.42 -3.64 19.03
CA VAL A 183 -6.95 -4.99 18.70
C VAL A 183 -5.70 -4.92 17.83
N ARG A 184 -5.71 -4.13 16.75
CA ARG A 184 -4.56 -3.95 15.87
C ARG A 184 -3.34 -3.46 16.61
N SER A 185 -3.52 -2.46 17.48
CA SER A 185 -2.41 -1.88 18.26
C SER A 185 -1.75 -2.95 19.12
N VAL A 186 -2.53 -3.80 19.78
CA VAL A 186 -2.00 -4.89 20.60
C VAL A 186 -1.39 -5.99 19.74
N GLN A 187 -2.00 -6.35 18.61
CA GLN A 187 -1.44 -7.34 17.70
C GLN A 187 -0.07 -6.90 17.16
N PHE A 188 0.09 -5.62 16.81
CA PHE A 188 1.35 -5.09 16.32
C PHE A 188 2.46 -5.20 17.36
N VAL A 189 2.15 -5.00 18.64
CA VAL A 189 3.12 -5.09 19.74
C VAL A 189 3.55 -6.54 19.98
N TYR A 190 2.60 -7.48 20.02
CA TYR A 190 2.87 -8.86 20.45
C TYR A 190 3.17 -9.83 19.30
N PHE A 191 2.71 -9.54 18.09
CA PHE A 191 2.82 -10.39 16.90
C PHE A 191 3.53 -9.69 15.75
N SER A 192 4.33 -8.65 16.01
CA SER A 192 5.07 -7.87 14.99
C SER A 192 5.78 -8.76 13.97
N LYS A 193 6.54 -9.76 14.45
CA LYS A 193 7.28 -10.70 13.59
C LYS A 193 6.36 -11.51 12.69
N ASP A 194 5.29 -12.08 13.25
CA ASP A 194 4.33 -12.89 12.48
C ASP A 194 3.59 -12.03 11.45
N ILE A 195 3.17 -10.81 11.85
CA ILE A 195 2.51 -9.84 10.96
C ILE A 195 3.44 -9.47 9.80
N GLN A 196 4.70 -9.14 10.08
CA GLN A 196 5.68 -8.80 9.04
C GLN A 196 5.92 -9.95 8.06
N CYS A 197 5.99 -11.20 8.54
CA CYS A 197 6.13 -12.37 7.67
C CYS A 197 4.90 -12.52 6.76
N ILE A 198 3.69 -12.41 7.32
CA ILE A 198 2.43 -12.52 6.55
C ILE A 198 2.33 -11.40 5.50
N MET A 199 2.70 -10.16 5.86
CA MET A 199 2.71 -9.03 4.92
C MET A 199 3.67 -9.24 3.75
N LYS A 200 4.78 -9.96 3.96
CA LYS A 200 5.75 -10.30 2.91
C LYS A 200 5.35 -11.54 2.09
N GLY A 201 4.25 -12.21 2.43
CA GLY A 201 3.87 -13.48 1.82
C GLY A 201 4.79 -14.65 2.22
N GLU A 202 5.57 -14.48 3.28
CA GLU A 202 6.49 -15.51 3.79
C GLU A 202 5.75 -16.49 4.70
N LYS A 203 6.23 -17.74 4.76
CA LYS A 203 5.72 -18.72 5.71
C LYS A 203 6.14 -18.33 7.13
N LEU A 204 5.22 -18.48 8.07
CA LEU A 204 5.54 -18.31 9.49
C LEU A 204 6.61 -19.30 9.93
N SER A 205 7.45 -18.87 10.88
CA SER A 205 8.44 -19.75 11.51
C SER A 205 7.76 -20.95 12.15
N ASN A 206 8.42 -22.12 12.08
CA ASN A 206 8.01 -23.34 12.79
C ASN A 206 7.93 -23.15 14.31
N SER A 207 8.62 -22.15 14.86
CA SER A 207 8.55 -21.79 16.28
C SER A 207 7.38 -20.89 16.66
N SER A 208 6.61 -20.40 15.68
CA SER A 208 5.49 -19.48 15.94
C SER A 208 4.32 -20.23 16.57
N LYS A 209 3.82 -19.70 17.69
CA LYS A 209 2.62 -20.20 18.36
C LYS A 209 1.36 -20.04 17.51
N LEU A 210 1.43 -19.22 16.46
CA LEU A 210 0.31 -18.94 15.58
C LEU A 210 0.25 -19.88 14.38
N LEU A 211 1.30 -20.64 14.08
CA LEU A 211 1.41 -21.47 12.87
C LEU A 211 0.19 -22.40 12.68
N ASN A 212 -0.24 -23.07 13.75
CA ASN A 212 -1.36 -24.01 13.72
C ASN A 212 -2.74 -23.34 13.60
N LEU A 213 -2.81 -22.01 13.64
CA LEU A 213 -4.05 -21.23 13.54
C LEU A 213 -4.31 -20.71 12.12
N SER A 214 -3.44 -21.03 11.16
CA SER A 214 -3.46 -20.52 9.78
C SER A 214 -3.78 -19.02 9.72
N PRO A 215 -2.98 -18.17 10.39
CA PRO A 215 -3.31 -16.78 10.60
C PRO A 215 -3.17 -15.97 9.31
N PHE A 216 -4.04 -14.98 9.14
CA PHE A 216 -4.03 -14.08 8.00
C PHE A 216 -4.43 -12.67 8.41
N LEU A 217 -4.11 -11.67 7.58
CA LEU A 217 -4.55 -10.29 7.77
C LEU A 217 -5.83 -10.04 6.98
N ASP A 218 -6.84 -9.45 7.63
CA ASP A 218 -8.05 -9.00 6.94
C ASP A 218 -7.85 -7.67 6.21
N GLU A 219 -8.89 -7.20 5.51
CA GLU A 219 -8.92 -5.91 4.79
C GLU A 219 -8.62 -4.71 5.70
N LYS A 220 -8.86 -4.87 7.01
CA LYS A 220 -8.60 -3.85 8.02
C LYS A 220 -7.26 -4.06 8.70
N ASN A 221 -6.36 -4.90 8.16
CA ASN A 221 -5.06 -5.26 8.73
C ASN A 221 -5.15 -5.79 10.17
N VAL A 222 -6.21 -6.52 10.48
CA VAL A 222 -6.37 -7.26 11.74
C VAL A 222 -5.91 -8.69 11.52
N LEU A 223 -5.05 -9.18 12.41
CA LEU A 223 -4.64 -10.57 12.42
C LEU A 223 -5.79 -11.47 12.89
N ARG A 224 -6.21 -12.42 12.06
CA ARG A 224 -7.32 -13.33 12.32
C ARG A 224 -6.91 -14.79 12.19
N VAL A 225 -7.71 -15.67 12.79
CA VAL A 225 -7.56 -17.12 12.67
C VAL A 225 -8.25 -17.63 11.42
N GLY A 226 -7.57 -18.47 10.65
CA GLY A 226 -8.11 -19.15 9.47
C GLY A 226 -8.48 -20.60 9.72
N GLY A 227 -8.74 -21.35 8.65
CA GLY A 227 -8.81 -22.81 8.67
C GLY A 227 -10.22 -23.38 8.67
N ARG A 228 -10.50 -24.31 9.61
CA ARG A 228 -11.60 -25.31 9.51
C ARG A 228 -12.99 -24.73 9.24
N LEU A 229 -13.28 -23.50 9.70
CA LEU A 229 -14.60 -22.88 9.55
C LEU A 229 -14.75 -22.02 8.29
N GLN A 230 -13.74 -21.97 7.41
CA GLN A 230 -13.75 -21.09 6.22
C GLN A 230 -14.96 -21.30 5.29
N HIS A 231 -15.44 -22.54 5.16
CA HIS A 231 -16.57 -22.90 4.30
C HIS A 231 -17.92 -22.96 5.04
N SER A 232 -17.98 -22.51 6.30
CA SER A 232 -19.24 -22.49 7.04
C SER A 232 -20.09 -21.25 6.69
N GLU A 233 -21.40 -21.35 6.94
CA GLU A 233 -22.35 -20.22 6.79
C GLU A 233 -22.32 -19.25 7.99
N LEU A 234 -21.34 -19.38 8.88
CA LEU A 234 -21.22 -18.53 10.05
C LEU A 234 -20.86 -17.08 9.68
N PRO A 235 -21.16 -16.09 10.55
CA PRO A 235 -20.68 -14.73 10.40
C PRO A 235 -19.15 -14.65 10.33
N LEU A 236 -18.62 -13.64 9.64
CA LEU A 236 -17.17 -13.47 9.44
C LEU A 236 -16.38 -13.53 10.75
N ASN A 237 -16.84 -12.86 11.81
CA ASN A 237 -16.16 -12.83 13.11
C ASN A 237 -16.14 -14.19 13.82
N HIS A 238 -17.17 -15.03 13.60
CA HIS A 238 -17.20 -16.40 14.10
C HIS A 238 -16.29 -17.32 13.29
N LYS A 239 -16.23 -17.15 11.97
CA LYS A 239 -15.36 -17.93 11.08
C LYS A 239 -13.90 -17.60 11.30
N HIS A 240 -13.62 -16.31 11.44
CA HIS A 240 -12.30 -15.73 11.51
C HIS A 240 -12.19 -14.76 12.70
N PRO A 241 -12.16 -15.30 13.92
CA PRO A 241 -12.05 -14.48 15.12
C PRO A 241 -10.71 -13.73 15.16
N MET A 242 -10.73 -12.54 15.76
CA MET A 242 -9.57 -11.66 15.90
C MET A 242 -8.60 -12.21 16.93
N LEU A 243 -7.31 -12.29 16.58
CA LEU A 243 -6.31 -12.94 17.42
C LEU A 243 -5.85 -12.01 18.56
N ILE A 244 -5.92 -12.46 19.81
CA ILE A 244 -5.56 -11.68 20.99
C ILE A 244 -4.44 -12.38 21.78
N PRO A 245 -3.34 -11.69 22.12
CA PRO A 245 -2.32 -12.25 23.00
C PRO A 245 -2.89 -12.42 24.41
N ASN A 246 -2.48 -13.48 25.10
CA ASN A 246 -2.98 -13.80 26.43
C ASN A 246 -2.38 -12.97 27.56
N ASN A 247 -1.24 -12.34 27.28
CA ASN A 247 -0.44 -11.60 28.23
C ASN A 247 -0.63 -10.09 28.04
N CYS A 248 -1.87 -9.61 27.95
CA CYS A 248 -2.15 -8.18 27.82
C CYS A 248 -3.39 -7.77 28.64
N ASN A 249 -3.41 -6.51 29.11
CA ASN A 249 -4.51 -6.03 29.96
C ASN A 249 -5.86 -6.01 29.21
N ILE A 250 -5.87 -5.67 27.92
CA ILE A 250 -7.10 -5.69 27.12
C ILE A 250 -7.72 -7.10 27.07
N CYS A 251 -6.91 -8.17 27.07
CA CYS A 251 -7.41 -9.54 27.10
C CYS A 251 -8.20 -9.80 28.37
N ASP A 252 -7.65 -9.43 29.53
CA ASP A 252 -8.32 -9.56 30.82
C ASP A 252 -9.63 -8.75 30.86
N LEU A 253 -9.61 -7.51 30.34
CA LEU A 253 -10.80 -6.66 30.25
C LEU A 253 -11.89 -7.25 29.35
N ILE A 254 -11.52 -7.83 28.21
CA ILE A 254 -12.45 -8.48 27.28
C ILE A 254 -13.06 -9.73 27.94
N ILE A 255 -12.23 -10.56 28.58
CA ILE A 255 -12.73 -11.77 29.26
C ILE A 255 -13.70 -11.39 30.38
N ASP A 256 -13.35 -10.43 31.22
CA ASP A 256 -14.20 -9.96 32.32
C ASP A 256 -15.53 -9.38 31.78
N HIS A 257 -15.46 -8.59 30.71
CA HIS A 257 -16.65 -8.06 30.05
C HIS A 257 -17.60 -9.16 29.58
N TYR A 258 -17.09 -10.17 28.87
CA TYR A 258 -17.92 -11.28 28.38
C TYR A 258 -18.44 -12.14 29.54
N HIS A 259 -17.61 -12.39 30.55
CA HIS A 259 -18.02 -13.14 31.73
C HIS A 259 -19.19 -12.45 32.45
N VAL A 260 -19.12 -11.14 32.67
CA VAL A 260 -20.20 -10.37 33.31
C VAL A 260 -21.42 -10.23 32.39
N PHE A 261 -21.22 -9.95 31.10
CA PHE A 261 -22.29 -9.76 30.12
C PHE A 261 -23.15 -11.03 29.96
N TYR A 262 -22.50 -12.20 29.95
CA TYR A 262 -23.16 -13.50 29.93
C TYR A 262 -23.38 -14.05 31.35
N LEU A 263 -23.78 -13.19 32.29
CA LEU A 263 -24.30 -13.57 33.62
C LEU A 263 -23.38 -14.51 34.42
N HIS A 264 -22.09 -14.22 34.46
CA HIS A 264 -21.10 -14.98 35.24
C HIS A 264 -20.97 -16.46 34.82
N THR A 265 -21.11 -16.74 33.52
CA THR A 265 -20.93 -18.09 32.98
C THR A 265 -19.55 -18.68 33.29
N GLY A 266 -19.48 -20.01 33.38
CA GLY A 266 -18.25 -20.76 33.64
C GLY A 266 -17.21 -20.64 32.52
N VAL A 267 -16.05 -21.25 32.72
CA VAL A 267 -14.88 -21.13 31.82
C VAL A 267 -15.19 -21.52 30.38
N GLU A 268 -15.79 -22.68 30.15
CA GLU A 268 -16.06 -23.18 28.79
C GLU A 268 -17.10 -22.32 28.05
N ALA A 269 -18.16 -21.92 28.75
CA ALA A 269 -19.20 -21.06 28.20
C ALA A 269 -18.67 -19.65 27.88
N THR A 270 -17.90 -19.05 28.79
CA THR A 270 -17.22 -17.76 28.54
C THR A 270 -16.28 -17.88 27.34
N LEU A 271 -15.49 -18.95 27.25
CA LEU A 271 -14.57 -19.18 26.14
C LEU A 271 -15.31 -19.38 24.80
N ALA A 272 -16.44 -20.08 24.80
CA ALA A 272 -17.28 -20.24 23.62
C ALA A 272 -17.85 -18.89 23.15
N ASN A 273 -18.35 -18.08 24.08
CA ASN A 273 -18.83 -16.73 23.78
C ASN A 273 -17.71 -15.81 23.27
N LEU A 274 -16.50 -15.90 23.81
CA LEU A 274 -15.35 -15.15 23.31
C LEU A 274 -14.98 -15.55 21.89
N ARG A 275 -14.98 -16.85 21.57
CA ARG A 275 -14.65 -17.39 20.23
C ARG A 275 -15.58 -16.94 19.12
N THR A 276 -16.70 -16.30 19.46
CA THR A 276 -17.57 -15.67 18.48
C THR A 276 -16.95 -14.46 17.78
N GLN A 277 -15.93 -13.86 18.40
CA GLN A 277 -15.30 -12.64 17.91
C GLN A 277 -13.78 -12.61 18.11
N PHE A 278 -13.27 -13.31 19.14
CA PHE A 278 -11.88 -13.26 19.56
C PHE A 278 -11.28 -14.65 19.74
N TRP A 279 -10.04 -14.81 19.29
CA TRP A 279 -9.22 -15.98 19.55
C TRP A 279 -8.06 -15.63 20.47
N ILE A 280 -8.21 -15.97 21.76
CA ILE A 280 -7.19 -15.71 22.77
C ILE A 280 -6.17 -16.85 22.75
N THR A 281 -4.89 -16.53 22.59
CA THR A 281 -3.80 -17.51 22.72
C THR A 281 -3.86 -18.18 24.11
N ASN A 282 -3.63 -19.49 24.22
CA ASN A 282 -3.83 -20.20 25.50
C ASN A 282 -5.19 -19.91 26.19
N GLY A 283 -6.25 -19.71 25.40
CA GLY A 283 -7.49 -19.05 25.85
C GLY A 283 -8.14 -19.67 27.08
N ARG A 284 -8.23 -21.00 27.17
CA ARG A 284 -8.84 -21.70 28.32
C ARG A 284 -8.16 -21.35 29.64
N SER A 285 -6.83 -21.42 29.67
CA SER A 285 -6.03 -21.12 30.85
C SER A 285 -6.17 -19.64 31.25
N THR A 286 -6.17 -18.75 30.26
CA THR A 286 -6.33 -17.31 30.47
C THR A 286 -7.72 -16.97 31.02
N VAL A 287 -8.78 -17.54 30.45
CA VAL A 287 -10.16 -17.36 30.94
C VAL A 287 -10.28 -17.87 32.37
N LYS A 288 -9.78 -19.08 32.65
CA LYS A 288 -9.77 -19.64 34.01
C LYS A 288 -9.08 -18.68 34.99
N ARG A 289 -7.90 -18.16 34.65
CA ARG A 289 -7.14 -17.20 35.49
C ARG A 289 -7.94 -15.93 35.78
N VAL A 290 -8.65 -15.38 34.80
CA VAL A 290 -9.44 -14.16 34.99
C VAL A 290 -10.66 -14.44 35.86
N LEU A 291 -11.41 -15.51 35.57
CA LEU A 291 -12.62 -15.88 36.31
C LEU A 291 -12.34 -16.21 37.79
N HIS A 292 -11.17 -16.79 38.12
CA HIS A 292 -10.77 -17.02 39.51
C HIS A 292 -10.64 -15.74 40.35
N LYS A 293 -10.50 -14.57 39.72
CA LYS A 293 -10.47 -13.27 40.41
C LYS A 293 -11.88 -12.70 40.65
N CYS A 294 -12.93 -13.33 40.10
CA CYS A 294 -14.29 -12.83 40.21
C CYS A 294 -14.89 -13.18 41.58
N LEU A 295 -15.10 -12.15 42.41
CA LEU A 295 -15.65 -12.30 43.76
C LEU A 295 -17.05 -12.91 43.80
N LYS A 296 -17.87 -12.70 42.75
CA LYS A 296 -19.23 -13.26 42.67
C LYS A 296 -19.21 -14.76 42.40
N CYS A 297 -18.21 -15.26 41.68
CA CYS A 297 -18.09 -16.68 41.34
C CYS A 297 -17.32 -17.49 42.38
N LEU A 298 -16.61 -16.80 43.29
CA LEU A 298 -15.86 -17.44 44.38
C LEU A 298 -16.76 -17.78 45.59
N LYS A 299 -17.90 -17.08 45.72
CA LYS A 299 -18.91 -17.36 46.75
C LYS A 299 -19.64 -18.66 46.47
#